data_AF-W0V747-F1
#
_entry.id   AF-W0V747-F1
#
_cell.length_a   1.000
_cell.length_b   1.000
_cell.length_c   1.000
_cell.angle_alpha   90.00
_cell.angle_beta   90.00
_cell.angle_gamma   90.00
#
_symmetry.space_group_name_H-M   'P 1'
#
loop_
_entity.id
_entity.type
_entity.pdbx_description
1 polymer ?
#
loop_
_entity_poly.entity_id
_entity_poly.type
_entity_poly.pdbx_seq_one_letter_code
_entity_poly.pdbx_strand_id
1 'polypeptide(L)'
;MDKETVRQQRAELYEAIDRSELSVQETVKRMRTMTRLTQAEFAAHREVSAKVIKEVERGVANPTINTLNQIGRVFGLEVAFVRSEKLHADVRSQSRLSADERLIMEQKRERILEMLQDFKDTFEEFKKIEGDGA
;
A
#
# COMPACT_ATOMS: atom_id res chain seq x y z
N MET A 1 -9.86 31.51 15.71
CA MET A 1 -8.41 31.58 15.46
C MET A 1 -8.20 32.80 14.61
N ASP A 2 -7.11 33.51 14.81
CA ASP A 2 -6.77 34.56 13.87
C ASP A 2 -6.42 33.95 12.50
N LYS A 3 -6.66 34.71 11.42
CA LYS A 3 -6.40 34.25 10.04
C LYS A 3 -4.94 33.87 9.87
N GLU A 4 -4.04 34.56 10.55
CA GLU A 4 -2.61 34.30 10.48
C GLU A 4 -2.26 32.92 11.08
N THR A 5 -2.89 32.52 12.18
CA THR A 5 -2.66 31.20 12.78
C THR A 5 -3.09 30.07 11.86
N VAL A 6 -4.22 30.23 11.14
CA VAL A 6 -4.69 29.19 10.18
C VAL A 6 -3.74 29.08 9.00
N ARG A 7 -3.24 30.22 8.51
CA ARG A 7 -2.24 30.28 7.44
C ARG A 7 -0.94 29.60 7.86
N GLN A 8 -0.46 29.90 9.06
CA GLN A 8 0.75 29.31 9.62
C GLN A 8 0.64 27.79 9.76
N GLN A 9 -0.46 27.29 10.34
CA GLN A 9 -0.70 25.84 10.45
C GLN A 9 -0.77 25.15 9.09
N ARG A 10 -1.31 25.82 8.06
CA ARG A 10 -1.31 25.29 6.69
C ARG A 10 0.10 25.19 6.11
N ALA A 11 0.91 26.24 6.28
CA ALA A 11 2.29 26.23 5.81
C ALA A 11 3.08 25.09 6.45
N GLU A 12 2.98 24.94 7.78
CA GLU A 12 3.64 23.86 8.53
C GLU A 12 3.17 22.47 8.11
N LEU A 13 1.88 22.30 7.82
CA LEU A 13 1.34 21.04 7.29
C LEU A 13 1.97 20.70 5.95
N TYR A 14 2.00 21.65 5.01
CA TYR A 14 2.51 21.41 3.66
C TYR A 14 4.01 21.13 3.66
N GLU A 15 4.80 21.91 4.40
CA GLU A 15 6.23 21.65 4.52
C GLU A 15 6.55 20.24 5.08
N ALA A 16 5.79 19.78 6.08
CA ALA A 16 5.99 18.45 6.66
C ALA A 16 5.57 17.32 5.69
N ILE A 17 4.56 17.56 4.84
CA ILE A 17 4.19 16.64 3.76
C ILE A 17 5.30 16.58 2.70
N ASP A 18 5.82 17.73 2.27
CA ASP A 18 6.88 17.81 1.26
C ASP A 18 8.17 17.11 1.72
N ARG A 19 8.48 17.20 3.01
CA ARG A 19 9.60 16.46 3.64
C ARG A 19 9.29 14.98 3.92
N SER A 20 8.07 14.51 3.60
CA SER A 20 7.62 13.13 3.86
C SER A 20 7.70 12.72 5.34
N GLU A 21 7.50 13.68 6.25
CA GLU A 21 7.60 13.47 7.71
C GLU A 21 6.28 13.00 8.34
N LEU A 22 5.18 13.10 7.60
CA LEU A 22 3.84 12.77 8.08
C LEU A 22 3.31 11.49 7.45
N SER A 23 2.75 10.62 8.30
CA SER A 23 1.93 9.51 7.86
C SER A 23 0.55 10.01 7.39
N VAL A 24 -0.17 9.17 6.65
CA VAL A 24 -1.57 9.45 6.27
C VAL A 24 -2.44 9.72 7.51
N GLN A 25 -2.24 8.95 8.58
CA GLN A 25 -2.93 9.11 9.87
C GLN A 25 -2.71 10.52 10.44
N GLU A 26 -1.44 10.93 10.54
CA GLU A 26 -1.06 12.23 11.12
C GLU A 26 -1.60 13.38 10.27
N THR A 27 -1.48 13.27 8.94
CA THR A 27 -1.96 14.26 7.99
C THR A 27 -3.48 14.45 8.10
N VAL A 28 -4.26 13.38 8.12
CA VAL A 28 -5.74 13.46 8.25
C VAL A 28 -6.14 14.06 9.59
N LYS A 29 -5.49 13.65 10.68
CA LYS A 29 -5.75 14.21 12.01
C LYS A 29 -5.45 15.71 12.07
N ARG A 30 -4.31 16.15 11.51
CA ARG A 30 -3.95 17.58 11.44
C ARG A 30 -4.96 18.37 10.63
N MET A 31 -5.29 17.91 9.41
CA MET A 31 -6.32 18.53 8.56
C MET A 31 -7.65 18.70 9.32
N ARG A 32 -8.11 17.67 10.03
CA ARG A 32 -9.33 17.79 10.84
C ARG A 32 -9.17 18.84 11.94
N THR A 33 -8.12 18.76 12.76
CA THR A 33 -7.94 19.68 13.90
C THR A 33 -7.90 21.15 13.48
N MET A 34 -7.32 21.46 12.32
CA MET A 34 -7.28 22.82 11.76
C MET A 34 -8.67 23.36 11.41
N THR A 35 -9.61 22.49 11.02
CA THR A 35 -11.01 22.88 10.76
C THR A 35 -11.83 23.01 12.05
N ARG A 36 -11.30 22.55 13.19
CA ARG A 36 -12.00 22.48 14.50
C ARG A 36 -13.27 21.63 14.51
N LEU A 37 -13.42 20.78 13.50
CA LEU A 37 -14.52 19.85 13.40
C LEU A 37 -14.22 18.59 14.24
N THR A 38 -15.27 18.04 14.83
CA THR A 38 -15.27 16.68 15.36
C THR A 38 -15.02 15.68 14.21
N GLN A 39 -14.70 14.43 14.55
CA GLN A 39 -14.53 13.38 13.52
C GLN A 39 -15.80 13.20 12.69
N ALA A 40 -16.98 13.29 13.30
CA ALA A 40 -18.26 13.14 12.62
C ALA A 40 -18.56 14.30 11.67
N GLU A 41 -18.35 15.54 12.10
CA GLU A 41 -18.57 16.71 11.25
C GLU A 41 -17.57 16.78 10.09
N PHE A 42 -16.30 16.45 10.35
CA PHE A 42 -15.29 16.38 9.30
C PHE A 42 -15.61 15.29 8.28
N ALA A 43 -16.03 14.11 8.75
CA ALA A 43 -16.47 13.03 7.88
C ALA A 43 -17.65 13.44 7.01
N ALA A 44 -18.68 14.07 7.59
CA ALA A 44 -19.84 14.58 6.86
C ALA A 44 -19.42 15.63 5.81
N HIS A 45 -18.55 16.57 6.17
CA HIS A 45 -18.02 17.58 5.24
C HIS A 45 -17.19 16.94 4.11
N ARG A 46 -16.55 15.80 4.36
CA ARG A 46 -15.79 15.05 3.35
C ARG A 46 -16.62 13.97 2.65
N GLU A 47 -17.91 13.87 2.92
CA GLU A 47 -18.80 12.85 2.34
C GLU A 47 -18.26 11.42 2.54
N VAL A 48 -17.67 11.15 3.70
CA VAL A 48 -17.22 9.82 4.14
C VAL A 48 -17.86 9.47 5.48
N SER A 49 -17.79 8.19 5.88
CA SER A 49 -18.32 7.79 7.19
C SER A 49 -17.42 8.26 8.34
N ALA A 50 -18.01 8.57 9.49
CA ALA A 50 -17.25 8.89 10.71
C ALA A 50 -16.31 7.74 11.14
N LYS A 51 -16.71 6.49 10.85
CA LYS A 51 -15.89 5.29 11.07
C LYS A 51 -14.59 5.36 10.27
N VAL A 52 -14.65 5.74 8.98
CA VAL A 52 -13.46 5.89 8.13
C VAL A 52 -12.49 6.91 8.72
N ILE A 53 -12.96 8.12 9.07
CA ILE A 53 -12.09 9.13 9.68
C ILE A 53 -11.47 8.62 10.98
N LYS A 54 -12.26 7.99 11.86
CA LYS A 54 -11.79 7.43 13.13
C LYS A 54 -10.72 6.35 12.94
N GLU A 55 -10.90 5.45 11.98
CA GLU A 55 -9.96 4.34 11.73
C GLU A 55 -8.69 4.82 11.02
N VAL A 56 -8.80 5.81 10.11
CA VAL A 56 -7.65 6.46 9.48
C VAL A 56 -6.82 7.21 10.52
N GLU A 57 -7.46 8.00 11.40
CA GLU A 57 -6.77 8.72 12.49
C GLU A 57 -6.19 7.79 13.56
N ARG A 58 -6.57 6.51 13.57
CA ARG A 58 -5.97 5.46 14.42
C ARG A 58 -4.86 4.67 13.72
N GLY A 59 -4.66 4.85 12.41
CA GLY A 59 -3.69 4.08 11.63
C GLY A 59 -4.07 2.62 11.38
N VAL A 60 -5.36 2.27 11.55
CA VAL A 60 -5.86 0.88 11.39
C VAL A 60 -6.75 0.69 10.16
N ALA A 61 -7.04 1.77 9.43
CA ALA A 61 -7.83 1.71 8.20
C ALA A 61 -6.98 1.31 6.99
N ASN A 62 -7.64 0.71 5.99
CA ASN A 62 -7.13 0.56 4.63
C ASN A 62 -8.08 1.27 3.64
N PRO A 63 -8.14 2.61 3.64
CA PRO A 63 -9.05 3.36 2.78
C PRO A 63 -8.60 3.26 1.32
N THR A 64 -9.56 3.40 0.39
CA THR A 64 -9.21 3.51 -1.04
C THR A 64 -8.50 4.83 -1.33
N ILE A 65 -7.72 4.87 -2.43
CA ILE A 65 -7.12 6.11 -2.95
C ILE A 65 -8.19 7.19 -3.14
N ASN A 66 -9.35 6.81 -3.69
CA ASN A 66 -10.46 7.74 -3.90
C ASN A 66 -10.93 8.40 -2.59
N THR A 67 -11.09 7.60 -1.53
CA THR A 67 -11.45 8.09 -0.19
C THR A 67 -10.40 9.04 0.37
N LEU A 68 -9.11 8.73 0.22
CA LEU A 68 -8.03 9.60 0.70
C LEU A 68 -7.99 10.93 -0.08
N ASN A 69 -8.14 10.88 -1.41
CA ASN A 69 -8.20 12.08 -2.25
C ASN A 69 -9.41 12.95 -1.92
N GLN A 70 -10.57 12.34 -1.64
CA GLN A 70 -11.77 13.05 -1.20
C GLN A 70 -11.54 13.82 0.11
N ILE A 71 -10.82 13.22 1.07
CA ILE A 71 -10.45 13.88 2.33
C ILE A 71 -9.47 15.04 2.09
N GLY A 72 -8.47 14.84 1.24
CA GLY A 72 -7.41 15.81 0.91
C GLY A 72 -7.85 17.00 0.05
N ARG A 73 -8.94 16.86 -0.73
CA ARG A 73 -9.37 17.83 -1.76
C ARG A 73 -9.42 19.29 -1.30
N VAL A 74 -10.04 19.57 -0.15
CA VAL A 74 -10.20 20.95 0.38
C VAL A 74 -8.86 21.57 0.84
N PHE A 75 -7.85 20.73 1.01
CA PHE A 75 -6.48 21.15 1.33
C PHE A 75 -5.59 21.20 0.09
N GLY A 76 -6.09 20.88 -1.10
CA GLY A 76 -5.29 20.82 -2.32
C GLY A 76 -4.30 19.65 -2.33
N LEU A 77 -4.64 18.55 -1.65
CA LEU A 77 -3.78 17.39 -1.48
C LEU A 77 -4.40 16.15 -2.14
N GLU A 78 -3.54 15.31 -2.71
CA GLU A 78 -3.87 13.99 -3.24
C GLU A 78 -2.81 12.96 -2.83
N VAL A 79 -3.15 11.68 -2.92
CA VAL A 79 -2.22 10.58 -2.65
C VAL A 79 -1.26 10.42 -3.82
N ALA A 80 0.03 10.33 -3.52
CA ALA A 80 1.10 10.05 -4.47
C ALA A 80 2.05 8.98 -3.94
N PHE A 81 2.84 8.38 -4.84
CA PHE A 81 3.96 7.54 -4.44
C PHE A 81 5.11 8.41 -3.93
N VAL A 82 5.75 7.97 -2.85
CA VAL A 82 6.98 8.57 -2.30
C VAL A 82 8.10 7.54 -2.31
N ARG A 83 9.35 8.00 -2.32
CA ARG A 83 10.51 7.11 -2.18
C ARG A 83 10.45 6.44 -0.80
N SER A 84 10.42 5.11 -0.78
CA SER A 84 10.41 4.33 0.46
C SER A 84 11.78 3.71 0.70
N GLU A 85 12.52 4.20 1.70
CA GLU A 85 13.79 3.57 2.10
C GLU A 85 13.59 2.13 2.57
N LYS A 86 12.45 1.85 3.23
CA LYS A 86 12.07 0.50 3.66
C LYS A 86 11.91 -0.44 2.47
N LEU A 87 11.07 -0.09 1.51
CA LEU A 87 10.84 -0.94 0.33
C LEU A 87 12.07 -0.99 -0.59
N HIS A 88 12.89 0.07 -0.63
CA HIS A 88 14.17 0.05 -1.34
C HIS A 88 15.18 -0.94 -0.74
N ALA A 89 15.20 -1.11 0.58
CA ALA A 89 16.05 -2.12 1.22
C ALA A 89 15.66 -3.53 0.77
N ASP A 90 14.35 -3.81 0.67
CA ASP A 90 13.81 -5.10 0.22
C ASP A 90 14.13 -5.37 -1.26
N VAL A 91 14.01 -4.37 -2.13
CA VAL A 91 14.38 -4.53 -3.55
C VAL A 91 15.89 -4.71 -3.72
N ARG A 92 16.71 -4.05 -2.88
CA ARG A 92 18.18 -4.21 -2.89
C ARG A 92 18.64 -5.55 -2.35
N SER A 93 17.95 -6.12 -1.36
CA SER A 93 18.25 -7.49 -0.90
C SER A 93 17.83 -8.53 -1.93
N GLN A 94 16.70 -8.34 -2.62
CA GLN A 94 16.26 -9.23 -3.72
C GLN A 94 17.17 -9.18 -4.96
N SER A 95 17.75 -8.01 -5.27
CA SER A 95 18.71 -7.86 -6.38
C SER A 95 20.13 -8.33 -6.05
N ARG A 96 20.40 -8.62 -4.77
CA ARG A 96 21.65 -9.16 -4.22
C ARG A 96 21.66 -10.68 -4.03
N LEU A 97 20.86 -11.43 -4.79
CA LEU A 97 21.22 -12.84 -4.94
C LEU A 97 22.64 -12.88 -5.48
N SER A 98 23.57 -13.35 -4.64
CA SER A 98 24.93 -13.69 -5.03
C SER A 98 24.86 -14.68 -6.21
N ALA A 99 25.93 -14.77 -7.01
CA ALA A 99 25.98 -15.72 -8.11
C ALA A 99 25.59 -17.14 -7.65
N ASP A 100 26.01 -17.51 -6.44
CA ASP A 100 25.72 -18.80 -5.82
C ASP A 100 24.24 -18.96 -5.48
N GLU A 101 23.58 -17.93 -4.94
CA GLU A 101 22.14 -18.00 -4.65
C GLU A 101 21.30 -18.02 -5.92
N ARG A 102 21.73 -17.34 -6.99
CA ARG A 102 21.09 -17.43 -8.30
C ARG A 102 21.21 -18.84 -8.86
N LEU A 103 22.39 -19.44 -8.76
CA LEU A 103 22.64 -20.81 -9.18
C LEU A 103 21.78 -21.81 -8.39
N ILE A 104 21.70 -21.66 -7.07
CA ILE A 104 20.85 -22.51 -6.21
C ILE A 104 19.37 -22.38 -6.58
N MET A 105 18.89 -21.16 -6.85
CA MET A 105 17.50 -20.92 -7.25
C MET A 105 17.20 -21.48 -8.65
N GLU A 106 18.14 -21.37 -9.58
CA GLU A 106 18.02 -21.92 -10.92
C GLU A 106 18.00 -23.46 -10.89
N GLN A 107 18.87 -24.10 -10.11
CA GLN A 107 18.85 -25.54 -9.87
C GLN A 107 17.54 -26.00 -9.21
N LYS A 108 17.03 -25.25 -8.22
CA LYS A 108 15.72 -25.55 -7.60
C LYS A 108 14.57 -25.39 -8.59
N ARG A 109 14.61 -24.36 -9.45
CA ARG A 109 13.61 -24.13 -10.50
C ARG A 109 13.61 -25.29 -11.49
N GLU A 110 14.77 -25.70 -11.99
CA GLU A 110 14.87 -26.84 -12.92
C GLU A 110 14.34 -28.13 -12.28
N ARG A 111 14.69 -28.41 -11.03
CA ARG A 111 14.19 -29.61 -10.33
C ARG A 111 12.67 -29.60 -10.13
N ILE A 112 12.06 -28.43 -9.93
CA ILE A 112 10.59 -28.30 -9.89
C ILE A 112 10.00 -28.55 -11.27
N LEU A 113 10.61 -28.04 -12.33
CA LEU A 113 10.15 -28.25 -13.71
C LEU A 113 10.26 -29.72 -14.12
N GLU A 114 11.35 -30.39 -13.78
CA GLU A 114 11.52 -31.84 -13.96
C GLU A 114 10.40 -32.61 -13.25
N MET A 115 10.16 -32.31 -11.97
CA MET A 115 9.10 -32.99 -11.21
C MET A 115 7.70 -32.75 -11.80
N LEU A 116 7.44 -31.54 -12.30
CA LEU A 116 6.17 -31.23 -12.97
C LEU A 116 6.04 -31.93 -14.33
N GLN A 117 7.14 -32.08 -15.04
CA GLN A 117 7.19 -32.79 -16.32
C GLN A 117 6.98 -34.29 -16.10
N ASP A 118 7.67 -34.90 -15.14
CA ASP A 118 7.47 -36.30 -14.73
C ASP A 118 6.03 -36.55 -14.31
N PHE A 119 5.44 -35.65 -13.53
CA PHE A 119 4.04 -35.74 -13.13
C PHE A 119 3.10 -35.68 -14.34
N LYS A 120 3.37 -34.78 -15.30
CA LYS A 120 2.58 -34.66 -16.52
C LYS A 120 2.68 -35.91 -17.40
N ASP A 121 3.88 -36.46 -17.55
CA ASP A 121 4.12 -37.65 -18.35
C ASP A 121 3.46 -38.87 -17.70
N THR A 122 3.58 -39.02 -16.38
CA THR A 122 2.86 -40.02 -15.58
C THR A 122 1.34 -39.88 -15.77
N PHE A 123 0.81 -38.67 -15.74
CA PHE A 123 -0.62 -38.41 -15.92
C PHE A 123 -1.12 -38.73 -17.33
N GLU A 124 -0.32 -38.47 -18.37
CA GLU A 124 -0.66 -38.86 -19.74
C GLU A 124 -0.56 -40.37 -19.97
N GLU A 125 0.34 -41.08 -19.29
CA GLU A 125 0.36 -42.54 -19.26
C GLU A 125 -0.90 -43.11 -18.59
N PHE A 126 -1.34 -42.55 -17.47
CA PHE A 126 -2.60 -42.93 -16.81
C PHE A 126 -3.80 -42.75 -17.74
N LYS A 127 -3.89 -41.63 -18.48
CA LYS A 127 -4.97 -41.42 -19.46
C LYS A 127 -4.97 -42.44 -20.58
N LYS A 128 -3.81 -42.89 -21.06
CA LYS A 128 -3.72 -43.92 -22.11
C LYS A 128 -4.24 -45.27 -21.60
N ILE A 129 -3.94 -45.60 -20.35
CA ILE A 129 -4.41 -46.86 -19.71
C ILE A 129 -5.94 -46.83 -19.49
N GLU A 130 -6.52 -45.69 -19.13
CA GLU A 130 -7.99 -45.53 -19.02
C GLU A 130 -8.70 -45.41 -20.39
N GLY A 131 -7.99 -44.95 -21.43
CA GLY A 131 -8.52 -44.73 -22.79
C GLY A 131 -8.58 -45.97 -23.69
N ASP A 132 -7.78 -47.01 -23.41
CA ASP A 132 -7.82 -48.29 -24.13
C ASP A 132 -8.90 -49.27 -23.60
N GLY A 133 -9.72 -48.82 -22.65
CA GLY A 133 -10.79 -49.59 -22.00
C GLY A 133 -12.22 -49.22 -22.44
N ALA A 134 -12.42 -48.64 -23.61
CA ALA A 134 -13.75 -48.31 -24.18
C ALA A 134 -13.91 -48.83 -25.61
#